data_AF-B7IZM7-F1
#
_entry.id   AF-B7IZM7-F1
#
_cell.length_a   1.000
_cell.length_b   1.000
_cell.length_c   1.000
_cell.angle_alpha   90.00
_cell.angle_beta   90.00
_cell.angle_gamma   90.00
#
_symmetry.space_group_name_H-M   'P 1'
#
loop_
_entity.id
_entity.type
_entity.pdbx_description
1 polymer ?
#
loop_
_entity_poly.entity_id
_entity_poly.type
_entity_poly.pdbx_seq_one_letter_code
_entity_poly.pdbx_strand_id
1 'polypeptide(L)'
;MESSYIKALKHTKDKVKFVLENYPETRNNDNLLCTTYWRIIDRIEDIHSIQFATGTEVIRRARQSLNEKGLFLATDPKILSKRKRYAKEVRLGIKII
;
A
#
# COMPACT_ATOMS: atom_id res chain seq x y z
N MET A 1 -10.78 -17.24 11.13
CA MET A 1 -9.48 -17.36 11.82
C MET A 1 -8.52 -16.19 11.52
N GLU A 2 -8.58 -15.57 10.33
CA GLU A 2 -7.70 -14.44 9.94
C GLU A 2 -7.82 -13.16 10.79
N SER A 3 -9.01 -12.88 11.34
CA SER A 3 -9.25 -11.62 12.06
C SER A 3 -8.45 -11.44 13.36
N SER A 4 -7.95 -12.51 13.97
CA SER A 4 -7.15 -12.42 15.20
C SER A 4 -5.70 -12.04 14.89
N TYR A 5 -5.14 -12.58 13.80
CA TYR A 5 -3.78 -12.29 13.35
C TYR A 5 -3.63 -10.82 12.92
N ILE A 6 -4.60 -10.30 12.16
CA ILE A 6 -4.59 -8.89 11.69
C ILE A 6 -4.64 -7.90 12.87
N LYS A 7 -5.40 -8.22 13.93
CA LYS A 7 -5.46 -7.38 15.15
C LYS A 7 -4.15 -7.43 15.95
N ALA A 8 -3.39 -8.52 15.88
CA ALA A 8 -2.10 -8.66 16.54
C ALA A 8 -0.96 -7.91 15.83
N LEU A 9 -1.13 -7.56 14.55
CA LEU A 9 -0.16 -6.76 13.81
C LEU A 9 -0.16 -5.31 14.32
N LYS A 10 0.84 -4.97 15.14
CA LYS A 10 1.00 -3.60 15.68
C LYS A 10 1.39 -2.59 14.61
N HIS A 11 2.16 -2.99 13.59
CA HIS A 11 2.70 -2.05 12.61
C HIS A 11 1.88 -2.02 11.32
N THR A 12 1.63 -0.81 10.82
CA THR A 12 0.98 -0.59 9.53
C THR A 12 1.72 -1.28 8.39
N LYS A 13 3.05 -1.42 8.49
CA LYS A 13 3.86 -2.15 7.50
C LYS A 13 3.48 -3.61 7.39
N ASP A 14 3.24 -4.29 8.51
CA ASP A 14 2.87 -5.70 8.50
C ASP A 14 1.45 -5.91 7.99
N LYS A 15 0.53 -4.98 8.33
CA LYS A 15 -0.84 -4.96 7.78
C LYS A 15 -0.83 -4.78 6.27
N VAL A 16 -0.01 -3.84 5.76
CA VAL A 16 0.17 -3.64 4.31
C VAL A 16 0.83 -4.84 3.66
N LYS A 17 1.82 -5.46 4.31
CA LYS A 17 2.44 -6.71 3.85
C LYS A 17 1.38 -7.81 3.67
N PHE A 18 0.51 -8.00 4.66
CA PHE A 18 -0.57 -8.97 4.61
C PHE A 18 -1.49 -8.74 3.40
N VAL A 19 -1.91 -7.49 3.14
CA VAL A 19 -2.74 -7.16 1.98
C VAL A 19 -2.01 -7.45 0.67
N LEU A 20 -0.74 -7.07 0.54
CA LEU A 20 0.05 -7.31 -0.68
C LEU A 20 0.36 -8.80 -0.92
N GLU A 21 0.41 -9.60 0.13
CA GLU A 21 0.64 -11.05 0.06
C GLU A 21 -0.62 -11.79 -0.40
N ASN A 22 -1.77 -11.46 0.19
CA ASN A 22 -3.06 -12.11 -0.09
C ASN A 22 -3.75 -11.58 -1.36
N TYR A 23 -3.52 -10.32 -1.72
CA TYR A 23 -4.18 -9.64 -2.86
C TYR A 23 -3.13 -9.07 -3.82
N PRO A 24 -2.46 -9.90 -4.65
CA PRO A 24 -1.37 -9.46 -5.52
C PRO A 24 -1.81 -8.42 -6.57
N GLU A 25 -3.08 -8.35 -6.92
CA GLU A 25 -3.66 -7.33 -7.81
C GLU A 25 -3.49 -5.90 -7.26
N THR A 26 -3.47 -5.75 -5.93
CA THR A 26 -3.26 -4.45 -5.25
C THR A 26 -1.84 -3.91 -5.45
N ARG A 27 -0.87 -4.77 -5.80
CA ARG A 27 0.53 -4.37 -6.03
C ARG A 27 0.64 -3.37 -7.17
N ASN A 28 -0.25 -3.43 -8.14
CA ASN A 28 -0.22 -2.60 -9.34
C ASN A 28 -0.95 -1.26 -9.18
N ASN A 29 -1.90 -1.16 -8.24
CA ASN A 29 -2.75 0.02 -8.10
C ASN A 29 -2.84 0.48 -6.64
N ASP A 30 -2.33 1.68 -6.38
CA ASP A 30 -2.30 2.28 -5.04
C ASP A 30 -3.70 2.56 -4.49
N ASN A 31 -4.68 2.90 -5.35
CA ASN A 31 -6.07 3.10 -4.93
C ASN A 31 -6.72 1.77 -4.54
N LEU A 32 -6.43 0.71 -5.30
CA LEU A 32 -6.92 -0.64 -4.98
C LEU A 32 -6.31 -1.15 -3.66
N LEU A 33 -5.03 -0.87 -3.43
CA LEU A 33 -4.38 -1.17 -2.16
C LEU A 33 -5.04 -0.46 -0.98
N CYS A 34 -5.32 0.84 -1.10
CA CYS A 34 -5.94 1.61 -0.02
C CYS A 34 -7.37 1.13 0.28
N THR A 35 -8.18 0.94 -0.76
CA THR A 35 -9.57 0.45 -0.60
C THR A 35 -9.63 -0.96 -0.03
N THR A 36 -8.75 -1.86 -0.48
CA THR A 36 -8.65 -3.22 0.05
C THR A 36 -8.19 -3.21 1.51
N TYR A 37 -7.22 -2.35 1.84
CA TYR A 37 -6.78 -2.17 3.22
C TYR A 37 -7.92 -1.68 4.11
N TRP A 38 -8.66 -0.65 3.70
CA TRP A 38 -9.77 -0.13 4.50
C TRP A 38 -10.87 -1.17 4.73
N ARG A 39 -11.19 -1.95 3.71
CA ARG A 39 -12.22 -3.00 3.81
C ARG A 39 -11.80 -4.15 4.73
N ILE A 40 -10.56 -4.62 4.63
CA ILE A 40 -10.10 -5.83 5.33
C ILE A 40 -9.58 -5.51 6.73
N ILE A 41 -8.80 -4.43 6.85
CA ILE A 41 -8.07 -4.08 8.06
C ILE A 41 -8.90 -3.14 8.93
N ASP A 42 -9.32 -2.00 8.36
CA ASP A 42 -10.08 -0.99 9.10
C ASP A 42 -11.58 -1.35 9.17
N ARG A 43 -12.04 -2.35 8.40
CA ARG A 43 -13.44 -2.80 8.29
C ARG A 43 -14.40 -1.66 7.96
N ILE A 44 -13.95 -0.76 7.09
CA ILE A 44 -14.70 0.39 6.63
C ILE A 44 -15.37 0.03 5.31
N GLU A 45 -16.69 0.09 5.30
CA GLU A 45 -17.52 -0.08 4.10
C GLU A 45 -18.17 1.24 3.66
N ASP A 46 -18.29 2.20 4.58
CA ASP A 46 -18.96 3.48 4.37
C ASP A 46 -17.98 4.62 4.04
N ILE A 47 -18.39 5.49 3.12
CA ILE A 47 -17.57 6.62 2.62
C ILE A 47 -17.28 7.64 3.73
N HIS A 48 -18.22 7.90 4.64
CA HIS A 48 -18.03 8.85 5.74
C HIS A 48 -17.04 8.33 6.78
N SER A 49 -16.88 7.02 6.87
CA SER A 49 -15.92 6.39 7.79
C SER A 49 -14.47 6.47 7.28
N ILE A 50 -14.27 6.75 5.98
CA ILE A 50 -12.93 6.88 5.37
C ILE A 50 -12.10 7.98 6.05
N GLN A 51 -12.73 9.03 6.57
CA GLN A 51 -12.02 10.13 7.26
C GLN A 51 -11.28 9.68 8.53
N PHE A 52 -11.74 8.59 9.16
CA PHE A 52 -11.12 8.00 10.35
C PHE A 52 -10.20 6.82 10.00
N ALA A 53 -10.14 6.45 8.73
CA ALA A 53 -9.35 5.34 8.25
C ALA A 53 -7.86 5.64 8.28
N THR A 54 -7.06 4.60 8.06
CA THR A 54 -5.62 4.77 7.86
C THR A 54 -5.36 5.63 6.62
N GLY A 55 -4.64 6.74 6.78
CA GLY A 55 -4.33 7.65 5.69
C GLY A 55 -3.62 6.97 4.51
N THR A 56 -4.02 7.31 3.29
CA THR A 56 -3.48 6.72 2.04
C THR A 56 -1.95 6.87 1.94
N GLU A 57 -1.40 7.99 2.40
CA GLU A 57 0.04 8.23 2.43
C GLU A 57 0.79 7.28 3.37
N VAL A 58 0.18 6.86 4.48
CA VAL A 58 0.78 5.90 5.40
C VAL A 58 0.90 4.53 4.73
N ILE A 59 -0.18 4.10 4.07
CA ILE A 59 -0.23 2.84 3.29
C ILE A 59 0.81 2.88 2.16
N ARG A 60 0.87 3.99 1.43
CA ARG A 60 1.80 4.20 0.31
C ARG A 60 3.26 4.17 0.76
N ARG A 61 3.60 4.84 1.88
CA ARG A 61 4.94 4.83 2.48
C ARG A 61 5.35 3.44 2.97
N ALA A 62 4.43 2.73 3.64
CA ALA A 62 4.68 1.37 4.09
C ALA A 62 5.02 0.44 2.90
N ARG A 63 4.23 0.52 1.81
CA ARG A 63 4.51 -0.21 0.57
C ARG A 63 5.84 0.22 -0.06
N GLN A 64 6.17 1.51 -0.11
CA GLN A 64 7.46 1.98 -0.62
C GLN A 64 8.63 1.36 0.16
N SER A 65 8.53 1.34 1.49
CA SER A 65 9.53 0.71 2.37
C SER A 65 9.62 -0.82 2.22
N LEU A 66 8.59 -1.47 1.68
CA LEU A 66 8.64 -2.89 1.30
C LEU A 66 9.33 -3.07 -0.06
N ASN A 67 8.98 -2.23 -1.05
CA ASN A 67 9.60 -2.23 -2.38
C ASN A 67 11.11 -1.92 -2.33
N GLU A 68 11.54 -1.01 -1.46
CA GLU A 68 12.96 -0.71 -1.23
C GLU A 68 13.75 -1.94 -0.74
N LYS A 69 13.08 -2.87 -0.06
CA LYS A 69 13.64 -4.16 0.36
C LYS A 69 13.52 -5.25 -0.71
N GLY A 70 13.04 -4.92 -1.91
CA GLY A 70 12.80 -5.87 -3.00
C GLY A 70 11.55 -6.74 -2.81
N LEU A 71 10.69 -6.43 -1.83
CA LEU A 71 9.50 -7.22 -1.52
C LEU A 71 8.26 -6.62 -2.19
N PHE A 72 7.35 -7.48 -2.66
CA PHE A 72 6.03 -7.11 -3.22
C PHE A 72 6.09 -6.09 -4.36
N LEU A 73 7.09 -6.23 -5.24
CA LEU A 73 7.21 -5.42 -6.45
C LEU A 73 5.95 -5.55 -7.32
N ALA A 74 5.68 -4.50 -8.10
CA ALA A 74 4.58 -4.52 -9.07
C ALA A 74 4.78 -5.69 -10.05
N THR A 75 3.73 -6.49 -10.23
CA THR A 75 3.74 -7.62 -11.17
C THR A 75 3.81 -7.14 -12.61
N ASP A 76 3.24 -5.96 -12.90
CA ASP A 76 3.29 -5.36 -14.23
C ASP A 76 4.61 -4.57 -14.45
N PRO A 77 5.39 -4.89 -15.50
CA PRO A 77 6.69 -4.25 -15.76
C PRO A 77 6.57 -2.79 -16.21
N LYS A 78 5.45 -2.37 -16.81
CA LYS A 78 5.19 -0.96 -17.18
C LYS A 78 4.91 -0.12 -15.93
N ILE A 79 4.16 -0.67 -14.98
CA ILE A 79 3.89 0.00 -13.70
C ILE A 79 5.17 0.09 -12.88
N LEU A 80 5.98 -0.97 -12.87
CA LEU A 80 7.27 -0.98 -12.19
C LEU A 80 8.24 0.08 -12.74
N SER A 81 8.37 0.16 -14.07
CA SER A 81 9.24 1.14 -14.72
C SER A 81 8.77 2.58 -14.49
N LYS A 82 7.46 2.84 -14.58
CA LYS A 82 6.85 4.14 -14.26
C LYS A 82 7.14 4.56 -12.82
N ARG A 83 7.02 3.63 -11.85
CA ARG A 83 7.30 3.90 -10.43
C ARG A 83 8.79 4.15 -10.17
N LYS A 84 9.68 3.37 -10.78
CA LYS A 84 11.14 3.59 -10.70
C LYS A 84 11.52 4.97 -11.26
N ARG A 85 10.94 5.36 -12.40
CA ARG A 85 11.15 6.68 -13.00
C ARG A 85 10.67 7.79 -12.08
N TYR A 86 9.45 7.69 -11.55
CA TYR A 86 8.91 8.69 -10.63
C TYR A 86 9.76 8.85 -9.37
N ALA A 87 10.18 7.73 -8.75
CA ALA A 87 11.06 7.77 -7.57
C ALA A 87 12.41 8.44 -7.89
N LYS A 88 12.96 8.20 -9.09
CA LYS A 88 14.17 8.87 -9.57
C LYS A 88 13.95 10.37 -9.77
N GLU A 89 12.85 10.77 -10.40
CA GLU A 89 12.50 12.17 -10.66
C GLU A 89 12.30 12.96 -9.35
N VAL A 90 11.62 12.38 -8.37
CA VAL A 90 11.46 12.97 -7.02
C VAL A 90 12.81 13.07 -6.30
N ARG A 91 13.64 12.02 -6.34
CA ARG A 91 14.98 12.03 -5.71
C ARG A 91 15.90 13.08 -6.31
N LEU A 92 15.79 13.35 -7.60
CA LEU A 92 16.55 14.36 -8.32
C LEU A 92 15.95 15.77 -8.20
N GLY A 93 14.81 15.93 -7.51
CA GLY A 93 14.13 17.22 -7.37
C GLY A 93 13.52 17.75 -8.67
N ILE A 94 13.42 16.92 -9.72
CA ILE A 94 12.89 17.30 -11.04
C ILE A 94 11.37 17.49 -10.96
N LYS A 95 10.72 16.69 -10.12
CA LYS A 95 9.28 16.74 -9.88
C LYS A 95 9.02 17.12 -8.44
N ILE A 96 8.70 18.39 -8.23
CA ILE A 96 8.18 18.91 -6.97
C ILE A 96 6.65 18.80 -7.09
N ILE A 97 6.02 18.07 -6.17
CA ILE A 97 4.56 18.06 -6.02
C ILE A 97 4.17 19.33 -5.28
#